data_AF-A0A511YSA6-F1
#
_entry.id   AF-A0A511YSA6-F1
#
_cell.length_a   1.000
_cell.length_b   1.000
_cell.length_c   1.000
_cell.angle_alpha   90.00
_cell.angle_beta   90.00
_cell.angle_gamma   90.00
#
_symmetry.space_group_name_H-M   'P 1'
#
loop_
_entity.id
_entity.type
_entity.pdbx_description
1 polymer ?
#
loop_
_entity_poly.entity_id
_entity_poly.type
_entity_poly.pdbx_seq_one_letter_code
_entity_poly.pdbx_strand_id
1 'polypeptide(L)'
;MAVLFSCNDSDSMMSQDMAVQGPDQMVYGLTANNELVAFNANNPKSFTSKTTVSGVASGEKLMSIDFRPATGELYALSSASKLYIINQSNASARVVSSTAFTPAISGSVASIDFNPVVDRIRLVSSSGQNLRLNPETGATAATDTNISGGSNPSIMGIAYNNSKSGASSTVLYDIDMASGKLFKQDPPNNGALVEVGSLGTTFTGQAAFDIRYDNASALLAVNNTLHLVDLSSGKATNIGMLPQQVIDLAIPTEAVAYAVDGSNNLQIFNPNSPVPVSKSMSGLQSGENILGIDFRPANGQLYALGSTSRIYTINLGTGAATAVGTSPFATLLAGTDFGFDFNPTVDKIRVVSNTGQNLRLDPVTGGITAVDLTLNPGSPMIGAAAYTNNMAGATSTTLFVIDHNTDKLYQQNPPNNGVLVETGSLGINITSSNGFDIGSMSQKAYLMATVGTATKLYSINTTTGAATSVSDFPNAVRGFAVGLGF
;
A
#
# COMPACT_ATOMS: atom_id res chain seq x y z
N MET A 1 -29.38 48.26 63.43
CA MET A 1 -30.10 48.36 62.15
C MET A 1 -29.03 48.39 61.05
N ALA A 2 -29.20 47.56 60.03
CA ALA A 2 -28.14 46.85 59.33
C ALA A 2 -27.20 47.71 58.46
N VAL A 3 -25.91 47.33 58.49
CA VAL A 3 -24.87 47.71 57.54
C VAL A 3 -24.98 46.76 56.35
N LEU A 4 -25.18 47.28 55.14
CA LEU A 4 -25.23 46.50 53.90
C LEU A 4 -23.81 46.36 53.35
N PHE A 5 -23.30 45.13 53.31
CA PHE A 5 -22.12 44.74 52.55
C PHE A 5 -22.48 44.61 51.06
N SER A 6 -21.69 45.24 50.20
CA SER A 6 -21.69 44.99 48.76
C SER A 6 -20.71 43.85 48.47
N CYS A 7 -21.23 42.72 47.99
CA CYS A 7 -20.41 41.67 47.38
C CYS A 7 -20.18 42.01 45.91
N ASN A 8 -18.91 41.96 45.52
CA ASN A 8 -18.44 42.16 44.16
C ASN A 8 -18.53 40.80 43.46
N ASP A 9 -19.57 40.56 42.66
CA ASP A 9 -19.65 39.38 41.80
C ASP A 9 -18.72 39.58 40.60
N SER A 10 -17.44 39.25 40.79
CA SER A 10 -16.58 38.91 39.68
C SER A 10 -16.97 37.52 39.19
N ASP A 11 -17.97 37.46 38.30
CA ASP A 11 -18.20 36.27 37.48
C ASP A 11 -16.95 36.06 36.63
N SER A 12 -16.05 35.20 37.12
CA SER A 12 -15.06 34.56 36.28
C SER A 12 -15.85 33.71 35.28
N MET A 13 -16.11 34.27 34.12
CA MET A 13 -16.40 33.50 32.92
C MET A 13 -15.18 32.60 32.70
N MET A 14 -15.19 31.43 33.34
CA MET A 14 -14.34 30.32 32.98
C MET A 14 -14.62 30.09 31.50
N SER A 15 -13.70 30.52 30.64
CA SER A 15 -13.70 30.06 29.26
C SER A 15 -13.64 28.54 29.38
N GLN A 16 -14.74 27.86 29.09
CA GLN A 16 -14.65 26.44 28.79
C GLN A 16 -13.64 26.37 27.66
N ASP A 17 -12.43 25.90 27.98
CA ASP A 17 -11.42 25.58 27.00
C ASP A 17 -12.06 24.50 26.14
N MET A 18 -12.67 24.93 25.03
CA MET A 18 -13.29 24.06 24.06
C MET A 18 -12.14 23.27 23.46
N ALA A 19 -11.80 22.15 24.09
CA ALA A 19 -10.77 21.25 23.62
C ALA A 19 -11.05 21.00 22.13
N VAL A 20 -10.08 21.35 21.28
CA VAL A 20 -10.24 21.22 19.84
C VAL A 20 -10.50 19.74 19.54
N GLN A 21 -11.66 19.45 18.97
CA GLN A 21 -11.99 18.08 18.61
C GLN A 21 -11.15 17.66 17.41
N GLY A 22 -10.48 16.50 17.51
CA GLY A 22 -9.75 15.92 16.39
C GLY A 22 -10.67 15.44 15.25
N PRO A 23 -10.10 15.20 14.06
CA PRO A 23 -10.86 14.73 12.90
C PRO A 23 -11.34 13.28 13.09
N ASP A 24 -12.47 12.92 12.46
CA ASP A 24 -12.88 11.52 12.32
C ASP A 24 -11.91 10.79 11.39
N GLN A 25 -10.88 10.20 11.98
CA GLN A 25 -9.74 9.64 11.28
C GLN A 25 -9.20 8.44 12.05
N MET A 26 -9.21 7.28 11.42
CA MET A 26 -8.53 6.10 11.94
C MET A 26 -7.02 6.28 11.85
N VAL A 27 -6.33 5.91 12.93
CA VAL A 27 -4.87 5.98 13.06
C VAL A 27 -4.37 4.68 13.67
N TYR A 28 -3.26 4.18 13.15
CA TYR A 28 -2.49 3.11 13.76
C TYR A 28 -1.30 3.70 14.50
N GLY A 29 -1.04 3.24 15.72
CA GLY A 29 0.12 3.63 16.51
C GLY A 29 1.02 2.44 16.80
N LEU A 30 2.33 2.66 16.78
CA LEU A 30 3.33 1.71 17.24
C LEU A 30 3.76 2.08 18.66
N THR A 31 3.90 1.10 19.56
CA THR A 31 4.35 1.31 20.95
C THR A 31 5.77 0.76 21.13
N ALA A 32 6.49 1.23 22.16
CA ALA A 32 7.83 0.74 22.51
C ALA A 32 7.88 -0.77 22.88
N ASN A 33 6.71 -1.38 23.12
CA ASN A 33 6.58 -2.80 23.44
C ASN A 33 6.29 -3.66 22.20
N ASN A 34 6.52 -3.14 20.98
CA ASN A 34 6.14 -3.76 19.72
C ASN A 34 4.64 -4.10 19.69
N GLU A 35 3.78 -3.20 20.15
CA GLU A 35 2.33 -3.36 20.02
C GLU A 35 1.81 -2.42 18.94
N LEU A 36 0.90 -2.92 18.11
CA LEU A 36 0.08 -2.12 17.21
C LEU A 36 -1.20 -1.73 17.95
N VAL A 37 -1.47 -0.44 18.01
CA VAL A 37 -2.74 0.11 18.53
C VAL A 37 -3.51 0.75 17.38
N ALA A 38 -4.84 0.72 17.44
CA ALA A 38 -5.69 1.52 16.56
C ALA A 38 -6.57 2.44 17.39
N PHE A 39 -6.84 3.63 16.89
CA PHE A 39 -7.75 4.59 17.51
C PHE A 39 -8.30 5.57 16.48
N ASN A 40 -9.28 6.36 16.90
CA ASN A 40 -9.78 7.47 16.11
C ASN A 40 -9.24 8.80 16.68
N ALA A 41 -8.72 9.67 15.82
CA ALA A 41 -8.18 10.97 16.23
C ALA A 41 -9.25 11.91 16.83
N ASN A 42 -10.54 11.68 16.59
CA ASN A 42 -11.64 12.39 17.25
C ASN A 42 -11.89 11.94 18.70
N ASN A 43 -11.30 10.81 19.11
CA ASN A 43 -11.42 10.24 20.45
C ASN A 43 -10.11 9.52 20.85
N PRO A 44 -8.97 10.24 20.93
CA PRO A 44 -7.66 9.62 21.09
C PRO A 44 -7.46 8.94 22.45
N LYS A 45 -8.31 9.24 23.44
CA LYS A 45 -8.29 8.66 24.79
C LYS A 45 -8.67 7.18 24.87
N SER A 46 -9.02 6.55 23.75
CA SER A 46 -9.41 5.15 23.69
C SER A 46 -8.81 4.47 22.47
N PHE A 47 -8.08 3.38 22.70
CA PHE A 47 -7.67 2.48 21.64
C PHE A 47 -8.80 1.52 21.31
N THR A 48 -9.18 1.43 20.03
CA THR A 48 -10.14 0.46 19.50
C THR A 48 -9.54 -0.93 19.38
N SER A 49 -8.21 -1.03 19.26
CA SER A 49 -7.46 -2.29 19.38
C SER A 49 -6.07 -2.04 19.95
N LYS A 50 -5.50 -3.07 20.59
CA LYS A 50 -4.13 -3.10 21.08
C LYS A 50 -3.63 -4.54 21.04
N THR A 51 -2.63 -4.82 20.21
CA THR A 51 -2.16 -6.19 19.97
C THR A 51 -0.64 -6.21 19.79
N THR A 52 0.05 -7.14 20.46
CA THR A 52 1.49 -7.36 20.23
C THR A 52 1.73 -7.81 18.80
N VAL A 53 2.69 -7.18 18.13
CA VAL A 53 3.12 -7.56 16.78
C VAL A 53 3.89 -8.88 16.86
N SER A 54 3.39 -9.91 16.19
CA SER A 54 4.03 -11.23 16.09
C SER A 54 4.87 -11.34 14.82
N GLY A 55 5.73 -12.36 14.71
CA GLY A 55 6.57 -12.58 13.52
C GLY A 55 7.82 -11.69 13.41
N VAL A 56 7.99 -10.74 14.32
CA VAL A 56 9.25 -9.99 14.50
C VAL A 56 10.30 -10.90 15.15
N ALA A 57 11.52 -10.91 14.62
CA ALA A 57 12.58 -11.78 15.14
C ALA A 57 12.94 -11.42 16.59
N SER A 58 13.32 -12.44 17.38
CA SER A 58 13.65 -12.27 18.80
C SER A 58 14.76 -11.24 19.01
N GLY A 59 14.54 -10.30 19.93
CA GLY A 59 15.47 -9.21 20.24
C GLY A 59 15.34 -7.97 19.35
N GLU A 60 14.59 -8.03 18.24
CA GLU A 60 14.34 -6.87 17.40
C GLU A 60 13.25 -5.96 18.01
N LYS A 61 13.46 -4.64 17.93
CA LYS A 61 12.48 -3.62 18.32
C LYS A 61 11.99 -2.90 17.07
N LEU A 62 10.68 -2.70 16.96
CA LEU A 62 10.12 -1.86 15.92
C LEU A 62 10.33 -0.40 16.30
N MET A 63 10.70 0.43 15.32
CA MET A 63 11.09 1.83 15.51
C MET A 63 10.11 2.80 14.87
N SER A 64 9.53 2.44 13.73
CA SER A 64 8.67 3.33 12.93
C SER A 64 7.73 2.52 12.04
N ILE A 65 6.58 3.09 11.67
CA ILE A 65 5.58 2.50 10.79
C ILE A 65 5.07 3.51 9.76
N ASP A 66 4.76 3.06 8.55
CA ASP A 66 4.05 3.88 7.56
C ASP A 66 3.32 3.00 6.52
N PHE A 67 2.23 3.51 5.95
CA PHE A 67 1.50 2.86 4.87
C PHE A 67 2.11 3.17 3.51
N ARG A 68 2.43 2.12 2.73
CA ARG A 68 2.82 2.29 1.33
C ARG A 68 1.61 2.72 0.49
N PRO A 69 1.54 3.94 -0.06
CA PRO A 69 0.37 4.35 -0.83
C PRO A 69 0.14 3.52 -2.09
N ALA A 70 1.20 2.95 -2.66
CA ALA A 70 1.15 2.15 -3.86
C ALA A 70 0.51 0.76 -3.67
N THR A 71 0.45 0.23 -2.44
CA THR A 71 -0.18 -1.07 -2.16
C THR A 71 -1.20 -1.05 -1.03
N GLY A 72 -1.15 -0.06 -0.13
CA GLY A 72 -1.95 0.00 1.10
C GLY A 72 -1.38 -0.84 2.25
N GLU A 73 -0.22 -1.48 2.08
CA GLU A 73 0.40 -2.29 3.12
C GLU A 73 1.06 -1.42 4.20
N LEU A 74 0.94 -1.81 5.48
CA LEU A 74 1.60 -1.15 6.61
C LEU A 74 3.01 -1.72 6.80
N TYR A 75 4.03 -0.90 6.56
CA TYR A 75 5.43 -1.27 6.78
C TYR A 75 5.87 -0.88 8.19
N ALA A 76 6.87 -1.58 8.70
CA ALA A 76 7.56 -1.26 9.94
C ALA A 76 9.08 -1.36 9.80
N LEU A 77 9.80 -0.41 10.38
CA LEU A 77 11.25 -0.42 10.53
C LEU A 77 11.65 -1.15 11.81
N SER A 78 12.62 -2.05 11.73
CA SER A 78 13.24 -2.73 12.88
C SER A 78 14.60 -2.15 13.22
N SER A 79 14.96 -2.18 14.51
CA SER A 79 16.28 -1.83 15.05
C SER A 79 17.43 -2.68 14.48
N ALA A 80 17.12 -3.79 13.82
CA ALA A 80 18.09 -4.61 13.09
C ALA A 80 18.30 -4.16 11.64
N SER A 81 17.85 -2.96 11.25
CA SER A 81 17.93 -2.44 9.87
C SER A 81 17.22 -3.37 8.87
N LYS A 82 15.99 -3.78 9.21
CA LYS A 82 15.10 -4.58 8.37
C LYS A 82 13.74 -3.92 8.27
N LEU A 83 13.03 -4.22 7.19
CA LEU A 83 11.63 -3.86 7.03
C LEU A 83 10.74 -5.08 7.25
N TYR A 84 9.60 -4.82 7.87
CA TYR A 84 8.50 -5.77 8.03
C TYR A 84 7.23 -5.20 7.40
N ILE A 85 6.30 -6.06 7.03
CA ILE A 85 4.93 -5.68 6.70
C ILE A 85 4.02 -6.29 7.75
N ILE A 86 3.18 -5.45 8.36
CA ILE A 86 2.26 -5.81 9.43
C ILE A 86 0.85 -5.91 8.88
N ASN A 87 0.20 -7.07 9.09
CA ASN A 87 -1.22 -7.19 8.84
C ASN A 87 -2.00 -6.46 9.95
N GLN A 88 -2.81 -5.48 9.57
CA GLN A 88 -3.48 -4.58 10.51
C GLN A 88 -4.65 -5.24 11.26
N SER A 89 -5.17 -6.36 10.76
CA SER A 89 -6.31 -7.08 11.37
C SER A 89 -5.90 -7.95 12.56
N ASN A 90 -4.66 -8.47 12.54
CA ASN A 90 -4.20 -9.46 13.53
C ASN A 90 -2.78 -9.18 14.06
N ALA A 91 -2.13 -8.11 13.62
CA ALA A 91 -0.76 -7.72 13.96
C ALA A 91 0.31 -8.80 13.69
N SER A 92 0.08 -9.72 12.75
CA SER A 92 1.15 -10.61 12.27
C SER A 92 2.07 -9.85 11.32
N ALA A 93 3.37 -9.85 11.59
CA ALA A 93 4.38 -9.27 10.72
C ALA A 93 5.11 -10.34 9.91
N ARG A 94 5.44 -9.99 8.66
CA ARG A 94 6.40 -10.73 7.84
C ARG A 94 7.60 -9.86 7.55
N VAL A 95 8.79 -10.45 7.54
CA VAL A 95 10.00 -9.72 7.13
C VAL A 95 10.00 -9.54 5.61
N VAL A 96 10.38 -8.35 5.14
CA VAL A 96 10.56 -8.08 3.70
C VAL A 96 11.81 -8.78 3.18
N SER A 97 12.90 -8.70 3.94
CA SER A 97 14.17 -9.39 3.66
C SER A 97 14.85 -9.81 4.96
N SER A 98 15.35 -11.05 5.00
CA SER A 98 16.14 -11.53 6.13
C SER A 98 17.52 -10.87 6.22
N THR A 99 17.99 -10.26 5.12
CA THR A 99 19.22 -9.48 5.06
C THR A 99 18.94 -8.05 5.50
N ALA A 100 19.68 -7.60 6.51
CA ALA A 100 19.65 -6.20 6.93
C ALA A 100 20.19 -5.28 5.83
N PHE A 101 19.58 -4.12 5.64
CA PHE A 101 20.10 -3.12 4.71
C PHE A 101 21.38 -2.47 5.22
N THR A 102 22.17 -1.91 4.30
CA THR A 102 23.41 -1.19 4.61
C THR A 102 23.41 0.18 3.93
N PRO A 103 23.95 1.24 4.55
CA PRO A 103 24.50 1.27 5.91
C PRO A 103 23.42 1.01 6.98
N ALA A 104 23.82 0.43 8.11
CA ALA A 104 22.92 0.18 9.22
C ALA A 104 22.39 1.51 9.80
N ILE A 105 21.23 1.44 10.47
CA ILE A 105 20.65 2.58 11.17
C ILE A 105 21.67 3.17 12.14
N SER A 106 21.85 4.48 12.08
CA SER A 106 22.65 5.24 13.04
C SER A 106 21.76 6.11 13.91
N GLY A 107 22.13 6.29 15.18
CA GLY A 107 21.30 7.00 16.15
C GLY A 107 20.33 6.08 16.90
N SER A 108 19.59 6.65 17.86
CA SER A 108 18.65 5.92 18.73
C SER A 108 17.22 5.91 18.21
N VAL A 109 16.89 6.82 17.30
CA VAL A 109 15.57 6.96 16.67
C VAL A 109 15.75 7.02 15.17
N ALA A 110 14.85 6.36 14.44
CA ALA A 110 14.76 6.43 12.99
C ALA A 110 13.29 6.32 12.59
N SER A 111 12.89 7.19 11.68
CA SER A 111 11.53 7.29 11.14
C SER A 111 11.56 6.96 9.66
N ILE A 112 10.52 6.26 9.20
CA ILE A 112 10.30 5.96 7.79
C ILE A 112 9.03 6.63 7.29
N ASP A 113 9.04 7.03 6.01
CA ASP A 113 7.82 7.47 5.33
C ASP A 113 7.92 7.22 3.82
N PHE A 114 6.81 6.90 3.17
CA PHE A 114 6.75 6.58 1.76
C PHE A 114 6.62 7.82 0.90
N ASN A 115 7.59 8.01 0.00
CA ASN A 115 7.44 9.00 -1.06
C ASN A 115 6.38 8.51 -2.08
N PRO A 116 5.21 9.19 -2.19
CA PRO A 116 4.10 8.73 -3.03
C PRO A 116 4.35 8.90 -4.54
N VAL A 117 5.36 9.69 -4.93
CA VAL A 117 5.68 9.98 -6.34
C VAL A 117 6.59 8.89 -6.91
N VAL A 118 7.69 8.60 -6.20
CA VAL A 118 8.71 7.65 -6.69
C VAL A 118 8.61 6.26 -6.08
N ASP A 119 7.67 6.04 -5.15
CA ASP A 119 7.43 4.77 -4.48
C ASP A 119 8.71 4.20 -3.83
N ARG A 120 9.28 5.02 -2.94
CA ARG A 120 10.47 4.67 -2.15
C ARG A 120 10.26 5.09 -0.71
N ILE A 121 10.85 4.32 0.20
CA ILE A 121 10.81 4.63 1.62
C ILE A 121 11.94 5.61 1.91
N ARG A 122 11.63 6.78 2.44
CA ARG A 122 12.61 7.65 3.09
C ARG A 122 12.86 7.11 4.49
N LEU A 123 14.13 7.06 4.90
CA LEU A 123 14.52 6.85 6.29
C LEU A 123 15.35 8.05 6.74
N VAL A 124 14.93 8.68 7.83
CA VAL A 124 15.71 9.73 8.51
C VAL A 124 15.92 9.33 9.96
N SER A 125 17.14 9.49 10.48
CA SER A 125 17.46 9.17 11.86
C SER A 125 17.82 10.39 12.70
N SER A 126 17.81 10.22 14.02
CA SER A 126 18.15 11.28 14.98
C SER A 126 19.60 11.77 14.90
N SER A 127 20.49 11.02 14.22
CA SER A 127 21.87 11.45 13.91
C SER A 127 21.98 12.16 12.55
N GLY A 128 20.86 12.39 11.87
CA GLY A 128 20.80 13.01 10.55
C GLY A 128 21.11 12.04 9.40
N GLN A 129 21.12 10.73 9.61
CA GLN A 129 21.22 9.77 8.51
C GLN A 129 20.03 9.93 7.58
N ASN A 130 20.26 9.85 6.27
CA ASN A 130 19.23 10.05 5.26
C ASN A 130 19.36 9.00 4.15
N LEU A 131 18.43 8.04 4.10
CA LEU A 131 18.46 6.93 3.15
C LEU A 131 17.16 6.88 2.33
N ARG A 132 17.25 6.29 1.13
CA ARG A 132 16.11 5.75 0.40
C ARG A 132 16.20 4.24 0.41
N LEU A 133 15.12 3.55 0.75
CA LEU A 133 15.02 2.09 0.75
C LEU A 133 14.02 1.62 -0.33
N ASN A 134 14.26 0.42 -0.86
CA ASN A 134 13.35 -0.24 -1.79
C ASN A 134 12.31 -1.07 -1.02
N PRO A 135 11.00 -0.82 -1.17
CA PRO A 135 9.98 -1.54 -0.41
C PRO A 135 9.92 -3.04 -0.73
N GLU A 136 10.20 -3.44 -1.96
CA GLU A 136 10.06 -4.85 -2.39
C GLU A 136 11.24 -5.73 -1.97
N THR A 137 12.41 -5.14 -1.74
CA THR A 137 13.65 -5.88 -1.44
C THR A 137 14.21 -5.60 -0.04
N GLY A 138 13.74 -4.53 0.61
CA GLY A 138 14.26 -4.05 1.88
C GLY A 138 15.66 -3.43 1.79
N ALA A 139 16.31 -3.41 0.62
CA ALA A 139 17.67 -2.91 0.45
C ALA A 139 17.69 -1.39 0.24
N THR A 140 18.82 -0.76 0.62
CA THR A 140 19.08 0.65 0.34
C THR A 140 19.12 0.91 -1.16
N ALA A 141 18.24 1.79 -1.63
CA ALA A 141 18.19 2.30 -2.99
C ALA A 141 19.22 3.40 -3.21
N ALA A 142 19.41 4.27 -2.22
CA ALA A 142 20.41 5.33 -2.25
C ALA A 142 20.77 5.81 -0.83
N THR A 143 22.01 6.23 -0.66
CA THR A 143 22.48 6.99 0.50
C THR A 143 22.51 8.46 0.09
N ASP A 144 21.68 9.28 0.72
CA ASP A 144 21.56 10.70 0.42
C ASP A 144 22.43 11.52 1.37
N THR A 145 22.51 12.83 1.14
CA THR A 145 23.27 13.71 2.04
C THR A 145 22.59 13.75 3.40
N ASN A 146 23.39 13.62 4.47
CA ASN A 146 22.89 13.73 5.83
C ASN A 146 22.12 15.04 6.05
N ILE A 147 21.18 15.01 6.98
CA ILE A 147 20.39 16.17 7.36
C ILE A 147 21.32 17.33 7.75
N SER A 148 21.08 18.47 7.12
CA SER A 148 21.84 19.70 7.27
C SER A 148 20.90 20.90 7.36
N GLY A 149 21.33 21.95 8.06
CA GLY A 149 20.43 23.02 8.48
C GLY A 149 19.82 22.73 9.84
N GLY A 150 19.25 23.76 10.48
CA GLY A 150 18.92 23.70 11.91
C GLY A 150 20.18 23.71 12.81
N SER A 151 20.03 24.17 14.04
CA SER A 151 21.15 24.19 15.01
C SER A 151 21.36 22.79 15.58
N ASN A 152 22.13 21.94 14.89
CA ASN A 152 22.36 20.53 15.24
C ASN A 152 21.04 19.71 15.24
N PRO A 153 20.46 19.47 14.05
CA PRO A 153 19.12 18.90 13.92
C PRO A 153 19.02 17.51 14.55
N SER A 154 17.90 17.24 15.21
CA SER A 154 17.57 15.95 15.79
C SER A 154 16.16 15.55 15.35
N ILE A 155 16.08 14.96 14.16
CA ILE A 155 14.82 14.58 13.54
C ILE A 155 14.24 13.35 14.24
N MET A 156 12.98 13.45 14.66
CA MET A 156 12.30 12.41 15.44
C MET A 156 11.01 11.89 14.78
N GLY A 157 10.58 12.50 13.68
CA GLY A 157 9.42 12.13 12.89
C GLY A 157 9.50 12.78 11.52
N ILE A 158 9.07 12.07 10.49
CA ILE A 158 9.03 12.57 9.11
C ILE A 158 7.70 12.17 8.49
N ALA A 159 7.19 12.97 7.56
CA ALA A 159 6.00 12.60 6.78
C ALA A 159 5.99 13.28 5.41
N TYR A 160 5.68 12.54 4.35
CA TYR A 160 5.36 13.11 3.06
C TYR A 160 3.91 13.58 3.02
N ASN A 161 3.66 14.65 2.29
CA ASN A 161 2.30 15.03 1.91
C ASN A 161 1.88 14.31 0.61
N ASN A 162 0.59 14.40 0.28
CA ASN A 162 -0.04 13.74 -0.88
C ASN A 162 0.17 12.21 -0.87
N SER A 163 0.08 11.56 0.30
CA SER A 163 0.32 10.12 0.52
C SER A 163 -0.73 9.22 -0.13
N LYS A 164 -0.86 9.31 -1.46
CA LYS A 164 -1.73 8.52 -2.33
C LYS A 164 -0.97 8.10 -3.58
N SER A 165 -1.28 6.91 -4.10
CA SER A 165 -0.70 6.45 -5.36
C SER A 165 -1.10 7.37 -6.52
N GLY A 166 -0.17 7.58 -7.46
CA GLY A 166 -0.37 8.48 -8.59
C GLY A 166 -0.20 9.97 -8.28
N ALA A 167 0.29 10.33 -7.07
CA ALA A 167 0.66 11.71 -6.77
C ALA A 167 1.70 12.24 -7.78
N SER A 168 1.50 13.47 -8.26
CA SER A 168 2.42 14.15 -9.19
C SER A 168 3.51 14.95 -8.49
N SER A 169 3.33 15.24 -7.20
CA SER A 169 4.26 16.02 -6.39
C SER A 169 4.16 15.61 -4.93
N THR A 170 5.22 15.85 -4.18
CA THR A 170 5.26 15.61 -2.73
C THR A 170 6.28 16.54 -2.07
N VAL A 171 6.11 16.79 -0.79
CA VAL A 171 6.98 17.55 0.11
C VAL A 171 7.21 16.70 1.35
N LEU A 172 8.46 16.53 1.74
CA LEU A 172 8.85 15.88 2.99
C LEU A 172 8.89 16.91 4.11
N TYR A 173 8.22 16.60 5.21
CA TYR A 173 8.26 17.39 6.43
C TYR A 173 9.01 16.66 7.53
N ASP A 174 9.76 17.41 8.34
CA ASP A 174 10.55 16.90 9.45
C ASP A 174 10.15 17.57 10.76
N ILE A 175 10.02 16.76 11.81
CA ILE A 175 9.90 17.21 13.19
C ILE A 175 11.28 17.23 13.83
N ASP A 176 11.85 18.42 13.99
CA ASP A 176 13.10 18.61 14.73
C ASP A 176 12.81 18.96 16.18
N MET A 177 13.14 18.00 17.03
CA MET A 177 12.87 18.10 18.46
C MET A 177 13.90 18.96 19.20
N ALA A 178 15.10 19.14 18.63
CA ALA A 178 16.12 19.98 19.24
C ALA A 178 15.69 21.46 19.21
N SER A 179 15.05 21.90 18.13
CA SER A 179 14.56 23.26 17.97
C SER A 179 13.07 23.45 18.28
N GLY A 180 12.28 22.37 18.36
CA GLY A 180 10.83 22.44 18.58
C GLY A 180 10.08 23.03 17.39
N LYS A 181 10.51 22.67 16.18
CA LYS A 181 10.03 23.26 14.91
C LYS A 181 9.67 22.19 13.89
N LEU A 182 8.78 22.57 12.98
CA LEU A 182 8.51 21.87 11.73
C LEU A 182 9.43 22.41 10.64
N PHE A 183 10.01 21.52 9.85
CA PHE A 183 10.81 21.83 8.68
C PHE A 183 10.25 21.14 7.44
N LYS A 184 10.64 21.64 6.26
CA LYS A 184 10.61 20.91 5.00
C LYS A 184 12.02 20.43 4.68
N GLN A 185 12.16 19.20 4.21
CA GLN A 185 13.40 18.75 3.57
C GLN A 185 13.35 19.16 2.09
N ASP A 186 14.05 20.22 1.71
CA ASP A 186 13.98 20.76 0.35
C ASP A 186 15.36 21.18 -0.21
N PRO A 187 15.91 20.45 -1.20
CA PRO A 187 15.42 19.17 -1.71
C PRO A 187 15.72 18.01 -0.73
N PRO A 188 14.85 16.98 -0.65
CA PRO A 188 15.04 15.86 0.30
C PRO A 188 16.40 15.15 0.15
N ASN A 189 16.89 14.95 -1.08
CA ASN A 189 18.14 14.20 -1.28
C ASN A 189 19.39 14.96 -0.81
N ASN A 190 19.28 16.28 -0.59
CA ASN A 190 20.37 17.10 -0.04
C ASN A 190 20.32 17.18 1.49
N GLY A 191 19.29 16.61 2.13
CA GLY A 191 19.11 16.71 3.58
C GLY A 191 18.88 18.14 4.08
N ALA A 192 18.62 19.10 3.20
CA ALA A 192 18.55 20.52 3.56
C ALA A 192 17.21 20.84 4.23
N LEU A 193 17.26 21.35 5.47
CA LEU A 193 16.08 21.76 6.21
C LEU A 193 15.72 23.23 5.94
N VAL A 194 14.48 23.47 5.56
CA VAL A 194 13.87 24.79 5.40
C VAL A 194 12.80 24.96 6.48
N GLU A 195 12.97 25.96 7.35
CA GLU A 195 12.05 26.20 8.47
C GLU A 195 10.64 26.51 7.98
N VAL A 196 9.64 25.85 8.58
CA VAL A 196 8.22 26.20 8.43
C VAL A 196 7.78 27.07 9.59
N GLY A 197 8.03 26.62 10.83
CA GLY A 197 7.72 27.39 12.02
C GLY A 197 7.75 26.56 13.31
N SER A 198 7.49 27.22 14.43
CA SER A 198 7.50 26.58 15.75
C SER A 198 6.27 25.72 15.96
N LEU A 199 6.47 24.55 16.58
CA LEU A 199 5.38 23.69 17.07
C LEU A 199 4.59 24.36 18.21
N GLY A 200 5.13 25.44 18.81
CA GLY A 200 4.49 26.20 19.89
C GLY A 200 4.70 25.60 21.27
N THR A 201 5.51 24.54 21.40
CA THR A 201 5.87 23.91 22.66
C THR A 201 7.15 23.08 22.49
N THR A 202 7.79 22.73 23.60
CA THR A 202 8.96 21.84 23.64
C THR A 202 8.51 20.45 24.05
N PHE A 203 8.95 19.43 23.33
CA PHE A 203 8.69 18.05 23.70
C PHE A 203 10.02 17.30 23.92
N THR A 204 9.95 16.08 24.45
CA THR A 204 11.13 15.23 24.67
C THR A 204 10.84 13.83 24.18
N GLY A 205 11.84 13.15 23.61
CA GLY A 205 11.70 11.78 23.11
C GLY A 205 11.27 11.71 21.64
N GLN A 206 10.84 10.52 21.22
CA GLN A 206 10.41 10.24 19.85
C GLN A 206 9.05 10.89 19.54
N ALA A 207 8.89 11.37 18.32
CA ALA A 207 7.67 11.95 17.81
C ALA A 207 7.02 11.00 16.81
N ALA A 208 5.72 10.80 16.94
CA ALA A 208 4.93 10.06 15.96
C ALA A 208 4.24 11.08 15.06
N PHE A 209 4.58 11.13 13.77
CA PHE A 209 4.11 12.17 12.87
C PHE A 209 3.72 11.59 11.51
N ASP A 210 2.52 11.93 11.04
CA ASP A 210 2.05 11.51 9.72
C ASP A 210 1.02 12.51 9.14
N ILE A 211 0.89 12.52 7.82
CA ILE A 211 0.03 13.39 7.04
C ILE A 211 -0.94 12.53 6.23
N ARG A 212 -2.24 12.82 6.39
CA ARG A 212 -3.30 12.14 5.63
C ARG A 212 -3.12 12.35 4.13
N TYR A 213 -3.49 11.35 3.33
CA TYR A 213 -3.34 11.31 1.87
C TYR A 213 -3.85 12.55 1.08
N ASP A 214 -4.86 13.25 1.60
CA ASP A 214 -5.47 14.45 1.02
C ASP A 214 -4.96 15.76 1.65
N ASN A 215 -4.01 15.66 2.59
CA ASN A 215 -3.44 16.72 3.41
C ASN A 215 -4.44 17.42 4.33
N ALA A 216 -5.66 16.89 4.50
CA ALA A 216 -6.68 17.53 5.33
C ALA A 216 -6.32 17.56 6.82
N SER A 217 -5.41 16.68 7.26
CA SER A 217 -4.89 16.64 8.62
C SER A 217 -3.46 16.10 8.65
N ALA A 218 -2.61 16.73 9.45
CA ALA A 218 -1.34 16.19 9.90
C ALA A 218 -1.40 15.96 11.41
N LEU A 219 -1.00 14.78 11.86
CA LEU A 219 -1.11 14.37 13.26
C LEU A 219 0.28 14.22 13.87
N LEU A 220 0.46 14.75 15.08
CA LEU A 220 1.68 14.63 15.86
C LEU A 220 1.35 14.10 17.27
N ALA A 221 1.85 12.92 17.62
CA ALA A 221 1.79 12.43 18.98
C ALA A 221 3.16 12.53 19.68
N VAL A 222 3.15 13.21 20.83
CA VAL A 222 4.32 13.51 21.66
C VAL A 222 3.84 13.62 23.11
N ASN A 223 4.61 13.08 24.07
CA ASN A 223 4.25 13.09 25.50
C ASN A 223 2.81 12.60 25.78
N ASN A 224 2.39 11.50 25.14
CA ASN A 224 1.03 10.93 25.21
C ASN A 224 -0.09 11.91 24.80
N THR A 225 0.23 12.99 24.08
CA THR A 225 -0.75 13.97 23.62
C THR A 225 -0.75 13.96 22.10
N LEU A 226 -1.94 13.85 21.50
CA LEU A 226 -2.14 13.93 20.07
C LEU A 226 -2.45 15.38 19.69
N HIS A 227 -1.84 15.85 18.60
CA HIS A 227 -1.98 17.20 18.10
C HIS A 227 -2.35 17.20 16.62
N LEU A 228 -3.11 18.21 16.18
CA LEU A 228 -3.13 18.63 14.80
C LEU A 228 -1.95 19.57 14.53
N VAL A 229 -1.24 19.35 13.43
CA VAL A 229 -0.14 20.23 12.98
C VAL A 229 -0.60 20.99 11.74
N ASP A 230 -0.47 22.31 11.79
CA ASP A 230 -0.62 23.17 10.61
C ASP A 230 0.68 23.13 9.78
N LEU A 231 0.63 22.51 8.60
CA LEU A 231 1.78 22.35 7.71
C LEU A 231 2.29 23.67 7.08
N SER A 232 1.54 24.76 7.21
CA SER A 232 1.94 26.09 6.72
C SER A 232 2.64 26.93 7.78
N SER A 233 2.23 26.82 9.05
CA SER A 233 2.76 27.61 10.16
C SER A 233 3.64 26.82 11.12
N GLY A 234 3.58 25.48 11.07
CA GLY A 234 4.20 24.57 12.02
C GLY A 234 3.45 24.42 13.34
N LYS A 235 2.37 25.18 13.58
CA LYS A 235 1.71 25.20 14.89
C LYS A 235 1.06 23.86 15.23
N ALA A 236 1.38 23.29 16.39
CA ALA A 236 0.69 22.12 16.94
C ALA A 236 -0.48 22.54 17.85
N THR A 237 -1.63 21.88 17.71
CA THR A 237 -2.85 22.12 18.51
C THR A 237 -3.28 20.82 19.17
N ASN A 238 -3.33 20.79 20.50
CA ASN A 238 -3.73 19.61 21.27
C ASN A 238 -5.19 19.22 20.95
N ILE A 239 -5.41 17.94 20.62
CA ILE A 239 -6.72 17.35 20.34
C ILE A 239 -7.08 16.17 21.26
N GLY A 240 -6.25 15.89 22.27
CA GLY A 240 -6.52 14.94 23.33
C GLY A 240 -5.33 14.07 23.71
N MET A 241 -5.47 13.34 24.83
CA MET A 241 -4.45 12.43 25.33
C MET A 241 -4.66 11.01 24.82
N LEU A 242 -3.56 10.30 24.57
CA LEU A 242 -3.51 8.88 24.27
C LEU A 242 -3.41 8.07 25.58
N PRO A 243 -3.99 6.85 25.65
CA PRO A 243 -3.86 5.95 26.80
C PRO A 243 -2.43 5.61 27.19
N GLN A 244 -1.49 5.60 26.23
CA GLN A 244 -0.08 5.33 26.45
C GLN A 244 0.76 5.97 25.34
N GLN A 245 2.08 5.97 25.51
CA GLN A 245 3.00 6.47 24.50
C GLN A 245 2.97 5.61 23.24
N VAL A 246 2.76 6.28 22.10
CA VAL A 246 3.09 5.75 20.79
C VAL A 246 4.44 6.34 20.37
N ILE A 247 5.31 5.52 19.82
CA ILE A 247 6.62 5.91 19.30
C ILE A 247 6.54 6.29 17.82
N ASP A 248 5.54 5.79 17.11
CA ASP A 248 5.21 6.24 15.77
C ASP A 248 3.73 6.06 15.47
N LEU A 249 3.21 6.73 14.43
CA LEU A 249 1.83 6.60 13.98
C LEU A 249 1.75 6.59 12.46
N ALA A 250 0.74 5.90 11.93
CA ALA A 250 0.47 5.84 10.49
C ALA A 250 -1.03 5.96 10.21
N ILE A 251 -1.38 6.72 9.19
CA ILE A 251 -2.73 7.02 8.72
C ILE A 251 -2.98 6.18 7.47
N PRO A 252 -4.05 5.36 7.43
CA PRO A 252 -4.36 4.58 6.24
C PRO A 252 -4.53 5.45 4.98
N THR A 253 -4.03 4.93 3.86
CA THR A 253 -4.14 5.57 2.54
C THR A 253 -5.44 5.17 1.83
N GLU A 254 -5.74 5.82 0.70
CA GLU A 254 -6.87 5.42 -0.14
C GLU A 254 -6.63 4.05 -0.78
N ALA A 255 -7.72 3.30 -1.00
CA ALA A 255 -7.68 2.10 -1.82
C ALA A 255 -7.07 2.39 -3.19
N VAL A 256 -6.23 1.46 -3.67
CA VAL A 256 -5.56 1.58 -4.96
C VAL A 256 -5.74 0.30 -5.77
N ALA A 257 -5.94 0.46 -7.07
CA ALA A 257 -5.92 -0.59 -8.06
C ALA A 257 -5.16 -0.11 -9.31
N TYR A 258 -4.76 -1.08 -10.11
CA TYR A 258 -3.96 -0.93 -11.30
C TYR A 258 -4.65 -1.64 -12.45
N ALA A 259 -4.56 -1.05 -13.64
CA ALA A 259 -4.94 -1.72 -14.87
C ALA A 259 -3.94 -1.41 -15.98
N VAL A 260 -3.99 -2.19 -17.06
CA VAL A 260 -3.22 -1.90 -18.27
C VAL A 260 -4.16 -1.63 -19.42
N ASP A 261 -4.00 -0.47 -20.07
CA ASP A 261 -4.80 -0.14 -21.26
C ASP A 261 -4.24 -0.75 -22.55
N GLY A 262 -4.97 -0.58 -23.66
CA GLY A 262 -4.57 -1.09 -24.96
C GLY A 262 -3.28 -0.50 -25.56
N SER A 263 -2.72 0.55 -24.95
CA SER A 263 -1.48 1.22 -25.37
C SER A 263 -0.29 0.93 -24.42
N ASN A 264 -0.41 -0.08 -23.55
CA ASN A 264 0.58 -0.40 -22.52
C ASN A 264 0.83 0.74 -21.52
N ASN A 265 -0.17 1.56 -21.20
CA ASN A 265 -0.05 2.44 -20.04
C ASN A 265 -0.56 1.73 -18.79
N LEU A 266 0.19 1.86 -17.70
CA LEU A 266 -0.25 1.52 -16.36
C LEU A 266 -1.22 2.61 -15.88
N GLN A 267 -2.46 2.21 -15.61
CA GLN A 267 -3.53 3.05 -15.09
C GLN A 267 -3.62 2.84 -13.58
N ILE A 268 -3.47 3.91 -12.79
CA ILE A 268 -3.48 3.88 -11.33
C ILE A 268 -4.73 4.62 -10.85
N PHE A 269 -5.57 3.98 -10.03
CA PHE A 269 -6.84 4.58 -9.60
C PHE A 269 -7.34 4.03 -8.26
N ASN A 270 -8.27 4.73 -7.64
CA ASN A 270 -9.02 4.21 -6.50
C ASN A 270 -10.23 3.40 -7.02
N PRO A 271 -10.37 2.11 -6.67
CA PRO A 271 -11.47 1.27 -7.18
C PRO A 271 -12.87 1.76 -6.72
N ASN A 272 -12.96 2.54 -5.65
CA ASN A 272 -14.23 3.12 -5.19
C ASN A 272 -14.60 4.42 -5.93
N SER A 273 -13.65 5.04 -6.64
CA SER A 273 -13.85 6.28 -7.40
C SER A 273 -12.81 6.36 -8.53
N PRO A 274 -13.00 5.63 -9.64
CA PRO A 274 -11.96 5.46 -10.64
C PRO A 274 -11.77 6.71 -11.50
N VAL A 275 -10.70 7.46 -11.20
CA VAL A 275 -10.16 8.52 -12.05
C VAL A 275 -8.69 8.19 -12.29
N PRO A 276 -8.35 7.48 -13.39
CA PRO A 276 -7.02 6.91 -13.53
C PRO A 276 -5.96 7.96 -13.88
N VAL A 277 -4.82 7.83 -13.22
CA VAL A 277 -3.55 8.45 -13.62
C VAL A 277 -2.83 7.45 -14.52
N SER A 278 -2.40 7.89 -15.70
CA SER A 278 -1.71 7.03 -16.67
C SER A 278 -0.20 7.24 -16.63
N LYS A 279 0.55 6.13 -16.63
CA LYS A 279 2.01 6.10 -16.83
C LYS A 279 2.34 5.16 -17.98
N SER A 280 3.05 5.65 -19.00
CA SER A 280 3.48 4.79 -20.10
C SER A 280 4.51 3.76 -19.62
N MET A 281 4.33 2.49 -19.96
CA MET A 281 5.30 1.47 -19.62
C MET A 281 6.49 1.51 -20.57
N SER A 282 7.70 1.57 -20.01
CA SER A 282 8.98 1.50 -20.73
C SER A 282 9.71 0.19 -20.43
N GLY A 283 10.68 -0.21 -21.24
CA GLY A 283 11.53 -1.39 -20.96
C GLY A 283 10.97 -2.73 -21.46
N LEU A 284 9.82 -2.73 -22.14
CA LEU A 284 9.27 -3.89 -22.83
C LEU A 284 10.07 -4.23 -24.10
N GLN A 285 9.93 -5.46 -24.61
CA GLN A 285 10.46 -5.77 -25.95
C GLN A 285 9.74 -4.95 -27.02
N SER A 286 10.43 -4.71 -28.15
CA SER A 286 9.84 -4.00 -29.28
C SER A 286 8.57 -4.71 -29.78
N GLY A 287 7.46 -3.97 -29.83
CA GLY A 287 6.15 -4.45 -30.29
C GLY A 287 5.42 -5.36 -29.30
N GLU A 288 5.92 -5.51 -28.07
CA GLU A 288 5.28 -6.34 -27.06
C GLU A 288 4.10 -5.63 -26.39
N ASN A 289 3.04 -6.40 -26.12
CA ASN A 289 1.91 -5.98 -25.31
C ASN A 289 1.95 -6.65 -23.95
N ILE A 290 1.45 -5.98 -22.92
CA ILE A 290 1.11 -6.61 -21.65
C ILE A 290 -0.27 -7.28 -21.77
N LEU A 291 -0.37 -8.49 -21.21
CA LEU A 291 -1.52 -9.39 -21.31
C LEU A 291 -2.16 -9.71 -19.96
N GLY A 292 -1.59 -9.22 -18.86
CA GLY A 292 -2.05 -9.47 -17.50
C GLY A 292 -1.08 -8.88 -16.50
N ILE A 293 -1.58 -8.51 -15.33
CA ILE A 293 -0.77 -7.99 -14.22
C ILE A 293 -1.30 -8.56 -12.92
N ASP A 294 -0.42 -8.80 -11.95
CA ASP A 294 -0.82 -9.14 -10.58
C ASP A 294 0.30 -8.85 -9.57
N PHE A 295 -0.07 -8.57 -8.33
CA PHE A 295 0.85 -8.38 -7.22
C PHE A 295 1.30 -9.70 -6.63
N ARG A 296 2.61 -9.84 -6.40
CA ARG A 296 3.15 -10.95 -5.63
C ARG A 296 2.91 -10.72 -4.14
N PRO A 297 2.10 -11.55 -3.44
CA PRO A 297 1.82 -11.35 -2.01
C PRO A 297 3.06 -11.39 -1.12
N ALA A 298 4.08 -12.15 -1.53
CA ALA A 298 5.31 -12.33 -0.78
C ALA A 298 6.17 -11.07 -0.65
N ASN A 299 6.04 -10.08 -1.54
CA ASN A 299 6.88 -8.87 -1.49
C ASN A 299 6.24 -7.58 -2.02
N GLY A 300 4.97 -7.61 -2.46
CA GLY A 300 4.27 -6.42 -2.96
C GLY A 300 4.81 -5.87 -4.29
N GLN A 301 5.56 -6.68 -5.04
CA GLN A 301 6.02 -6.35 -6.39
C GLN A 301 4.89 -6.65 -7.38
N LEU A 302 4.54 -5.68 -8.24
CA LEU A 302 3.66 -5.90 -9.38
C LEU A 302 4.42 -6.62 -10.50
N TYR A 303 3.85 -7.70 -11.02
CA TYR A 303 4.34 -8.41 -12.20
C TYR A 303 3.40 -8.21 -13.38
N ALA A 304 3.94 -8.40 -14.59
CA ALA A 304 3.18 -8.36 -15.83
C ALA A 304 3.55 -9.52 -16.76
N LEU A 305 2.56 -10.03 -17.51
CA LEU A 305 2.76 -11.00 -18.59
C LEU A 305 2.97 -10.28 -19.92
N GLY A 306 4.10 -10.52 -20.58
CA GLY A 306 4.39 -9.99 -21.91
C GLY A 306 3.96 -10.94 -23.04
N SER A 307 3.47 -10.37 -24.14
CA SER A 307 3.02 -11.12 -25.33
C SER A 307 4.12 -11.86 -26.07
N THR A 308 5.39 -11.64 -25.73
CA THR A 308 6.53 -12.40 -26.26
C THR A 308 6.98 -13.51 -25.30
N SER A 309 6.03 -14.05 -24.51
CA SER A 309 6.20 -15.18 -23.59
C SER A 309 7.28 -14.97 -22.55
N ARG A 310 7.15 -13.90 -21.75
CA ARG A 310 8.03 -13.59 -20.63
C ARG A 310 7.25 -12.83 -19.57
N ILE A 311 7.81 -12.73 -18.37
CA ILE A 311 7.24 -11.87 -17.32
C ILE A 311 8.16 -10.70 -17.02
N TYR A 312 7.56 -9.64 -16.47
CA TYR A 312 8.22 -8.43 -16.06
C TYR A 312 7.88 -8.11 -14.60
N THR A 313 8.81 -7.47 -13.89
CA THR A 313 8.46 -6.65 -12.73
C THR A 313 8.20 -5.22 -13.18
N ILE A 314 7.23 -4.56 -12.56
CA ILE A 314 6.83 -3.18 -12.88
C ILE A 314 7.16 -2.26 -11.70
N ASN A 315 7.89 -1.18 -11.96
CA ASN A 315 8.13 -0.12 -10.99
C ASN A 315 6.89 0.79 -10.92
N LEU A 316 6.18 0.83 -9.78
CA LEU A 316 4.93 1.58 -9.62
C LEU A 316 5.12 3.10 -9.67
N GLY A 317 6.30 3.59 -9.27
CA GLY A 317 6.68 5.00 -9.33
C GLY A 317 6.86 5.51 -10.76
N THR A 318 7.41 4.70 -11.67
CA THR A 318 7.83 5.15 -13.01
C THR A 318 7.11 4.48 -14.18
N GLY A 319 6.48 3.32 -13.97
CA GLY A 319 5.96 2.46 -15.04
C GLY A 319 7.04 1.64 -15.75
N ALA A 320 8.31 1.72 -15.35
CA ALA A 320 9.37 0.94 -15.99
C ALA A 320 9.22 -0.56 -15.73
N ALA A 321 9.23 -1.35 -16.80
CA ALA A 321 9.21 -2.79 -16.80
C ALA A 321 10.64 -3.35 -16.86
N THR A 322 10.95 -4.35 -16.03
CA THR A 322 12.22 -5.09 -16.05
C THR A 322 11.93 -6.57 -16.29
N ALA A 323 12.49 -7.14 -17.35
CA ALA A 323 12.27 -8.55 -17.67
C ALA A 323 12.82 -9.46 -16.56
N VAL A 324 12.07 -10.51 -16.24
CA VAL A 324 12.52 -11.56 -15.33
C VAL A 324 13.00 -12.74 -16.16
N GLY A 325 14.24 -13.17 -15.91
CA GLY A 325 14.93 -14.13 -16.77
C GLY A 325 15.50 -13.49 -18.03
N THR A 326 16.19 -14.28 -18.84
CA THR A 326 16.93 -13.80 -20.04
C THR A 326 16.36 -14.31 -21.36
N SER A 327 15.41 -15.25 -21.32
CA SER A 327 14.84 -15.92 -22.49
C SER A 327 13.32 -16.00 -22.38
N PRO A 328 12.59 -16.10 -23.51
CA PRO A 328 11.19 -16.47 -23.50
C PRO A 328 10.96 -17.82 -22.80
N PHE A 329 9.71 -18.07 -22.41
CA PHE A 329 9.26 -19.35 -21.91
C PHE A 329 9.58 -20.48 -22.89
N ALA A 330 9.94 -21.66 -22.36
CA ALA A 330 10.18 -22.85 -23.17
C ALA A 330 8.92 -23.32 -23.92
N THR A 331 7.75 -23.20 -23.28
CA THR A 331 6.44 -23.34 -23.90
C THR A 331 5.88 -21.94 -24.12
N LEU A 332 5.69 -21.56 -25.38
CA LEU A 332 5.17 -20.23 -25.72
C LEU A 332 3.70 -20.08 -25.31
N LEU A 333 3.29 -18.84 -25.06
CA LEU A 333 1.89 -18.50 -24.85
C LEU A 333 1.07 -18.89 -26.08
N ALA A 334 -0.05 -19.56 -25.85
CA ALA A 334 -1.01 -19.95 -26.86
C ALA A 334 -2.35 -19.29 -26.57
N GLY A 335 -2.90 -18.58 -27.54
CA GLY A 335 -4.13 -17.80 -27.39
C GLY A 335 -3.91 -16.29 -27.48
N THR A 336 -4.99 -15.55 -27.21
CA THR A 336 -5.05 -14.08 -27.31
C THR A 336 -5.42 -13.40 -26.00
N ASP A 337 -6.06 -14.14 -25.09
CA ASP A 337 -6.60 -13.61 -23.84
C ASP A 337 -6.15 -14.53 -22.69
N PHE A 338 -5.73 -13.93 -21.58
CA PHE A 338 -4.98 -14.63 -20.54
C PHE A 338 -5.41 -14.21 -19.14
N GLY A 339 -5.70 -15.19 -18.28
CA GLY A 339 -5.66 -15.00 -16.83
C GLY A 339 -4.23 -15.10 -16.33
N PHE A 340 -3.82 -14.21 -15.42
CA PHE A 340 -2.48 -14.13 -14.85
C PHE A 340 -2.60 -13.75 -13.38
N ASP A 341 -2.22 -14.64 -12.46
CA ASP A 341 -2.45 -14.40 -11.03
C ASP A 341 -1.51 -15.22 -10.12
N PHE A 342 -1.10 -14.66 -8.99
CA PHE A 342 -0.24 -15.29 -8.01
C PHE A 342 -1.01 -16.23 -7.11
N ASN A 343 -0.56 -17.47 -7.02
CA ASN A 343 -0.99 -18.36 -5.96
C ASN A 343 -0.29 -17.99 -4.63
N PRO A 344 -1.01 -17.47 -3.62
CA PRO A 344 -0.39 -16.99 -2.37
C PRO A 344 0.16 -18.13 -1.49
N THR A 345 -0.24 -19.38 -1.74
CA THR A 345 0.18 -20.54 -0.91
C THR A 345 1.50 -21.15 -1.36
N VAL A 346 1.79 -21.13 -2.67
CA VAL A 346 2.99 -21.77 -3.25
C VAL A 346 3.93 -20.78 -3.94
N ASP A 347 3.56 -19.49 -3.98
CA ASP A 347 4.38 -18.42 -4.56
C ASP A 347 4.82 -18.72 -6.01
N LYS A 348 3.80 -19.04 -6.82
CA LYS A 348 3.90 -19.28 -8.27
C LYS A 348 2.80 -18.53 -8.98
N ILE A 349 3.05 -18.20 -10.24
CA ILE A 349 2.08 -17.48 -11.06
C ILE A 349 1.32 -18.51 -11.89
N ARG A 350 -0.02 -18.45 -11.86
CA ARG A 350 -0.89 -19.17 -12.77
C ARG A 350 -1.07 -18.37 -14.04
N VAL A 351 -0.90 -19.02 -15.19
CA VAL A 351 -1.31 -18.46 -16.48
C VAL A 351 -2.28 -19.41 -17.15
N VAL A 352 -3.45 -18.90 -17.51
CA VAL A 352 -4.47 -19.64 -18.27
C VAL A 352 -4.88 -18.85 -19.50
N SER A 353 -5.34 -19.50 -20.56
CA SER A 353 -5.71 -18.81 -21.79
C SER A 353 -7.02 -19.26 -22.42
N ASN A 354 -7.50 -18.48 -23.38
CA ASN A 354 -8.69 -18.77 -24.18
C ASN A 354 -8.56 -20.00 -25.11
N THR A 355 -7.37 -20.60 -25.22
CA THR A 355 -7.17 -21.87 -25.91
C THR A 355 -7.04 -23.06 -24.95
N GLY A 356 -7.34 -22.86 -23.66
CA GLY A 356 -7.23 -23.87 -22.62
C GLY A 356 -5.81 -24.12 -22.12
N GLN A 357 -4.84 -23.25 -22.44
CA GLN A 357 -3.49 -23.34 -21.90
C GLN A 357 -3.52 -23.17 -20.37
N ASN A 358 -2.64 -23.89 -19.66
CA ASN A 358 -2.57 -23.86 -18.20
C ASN A 358 -1.11 -24.04 -17.75
N LEU A 359 -0.47 -22.95 -17.33
CA LEU A 359 0.94 -22.92 -16.95
C LEU A 359 1.12 -22.47 -15.50
N ARG A 360 2.21 -22.94 -14.88
CA ARG A 360 2.76 -22.34 -13.65
C ARG A 360 4.12 -21.74 -13.92
N LEU A 361 4.29 -20.47 -13.62
CA LEU A 361 5.56 -19.74 -13.78
C LEU A 361 6.26 -19.53 -12.44
N ASP A 362 7.59 -19.44 -12.50
CA ASP A 362 8.42 -19.05 -11.37
C ASP A 362 8.69 -17.53 -11.39
N PRO A 363 8.28 -16.78 -10.35
CA PRO A 363 8.48 -15.34 -10.31
C PRO A 363 9.95 -14.92 -10.12
N VAL A 364 10.83 -15.84 -9.69
CA VAL A 364 12.25 -15.56 -9.47
C VAL A 364 13.06 -15.81 -10.73
N THR A 365 12.82 -16.93 -11.42
CA THR A 365 13.59 -17.29 -12.62
C THR A 365 12.99 -16.76 -13.92
N GLY A 366 11.69 -16.42 -13.93
CA GLY A 366 10.96 -16.04 -15.13
C GLY A 366 10.59 -17.21 -16.04
N GLY A 367 10.86 -18.45 -15.61
CA GLY A 367 10.61 -19.67 -16.39
C GLY A 367 9.31 -20.39 -16.04
N ILE A 368 9.00 -21.44 -16.80
CA ILE A 368 7.90 -22.36 -16.50
C ILE A 368 8.36 -23.39 -15.46
N THR A 369 7.58 -23.55 -14.39
CA THR A 369 7.74 -24.63 -13.42
C THR A 369 6.94 -25.88 -13.79
N ALA A 370 5.78 -25.71 -14.42
CA ALA A 370 4.97 -26.81 -14.93
C ALA A 370 4.07 -26.38 -16.08
N VAL A 371 3.88 -27.30 -17.03
CA VAL A 371 2.78 -27.28 -18.00
C VAL A 371 1.72 -28.23 -17.45
N ASP A 372 0.60 -27.68 -16.97
CA ASP A 372 -0.47 -28.44 -16.35
C ASP A 372 -1.49 -28.95 -17.39
N LEU A 373 -2.46 -29.78 -16.97
CA LEU A 373 -3.49 -30.26 -17.89
C LEU A 373 -4.33 -29.10 -18.43
N THR A 374 -4.72 -29.23 -19.71
CA THR A 374 -5.55 -28.24 -20.39
C THR A 374 -6.90 -28.05 -19.69
N LEU A 375 -7.42 -26.84 -19.77
CA LEU A 375 -8.72 -26.51 -19.16
C LEU A 375 -9.84 -27.38 -19.73
N ASN A 376 -10.72 -27.86 -18.85
CA ASN A 376 -11.79 -28.80 -19.17
C ASN A 376 -12.96 -28.66 -18.17
N PRO A 377 -14.19 -29.10 -18.51
CA PRO A 377 -14.59 -29.81 -19.73
C PRO A 377 -14.65 -28.91 -20.97
N GLY A 378 -14.63 -29.53 -22.16
CA GLY A 378 -14.80 -28.84 -23.43
C GLY A 378 -13.61 -27.98 -23.83
N SER A 379 -13.89 -26.78 -24.35
CA SER A 379 -12.89 -25.81 -24.82
C SER A 379 -13.22 -24.42 -24.28
N PRO A 380 -13.01 -24.20 -22.97
CA PRO A 380 -13.36 -22.95 -22.31
C PRO A 380 -12.50 -21.78 -22.82
N MET A 381 -13.10 -20.59 -22.89
CA MET A 381 -12.45 -19.37 -23.35
C MET A 381 -12.13 -18.47 -22.14
N ILE A 382 -11.13 -18.88 -21.35
CA ILE A 382 -10.74 -18.15 -20.13
C ILE A 382 -9.88 -16.94 -20.46
N GLY A 383 -10.29 -15.76 -19.99
CA GLY A 383 -9.54 -14.50 -20.16
C GLY A 383 -9.08 -13.85 -18.85
N ALA A 384 -9.52 -14.36 -17.70
CA ALA A 384 -9.15 -13.80 -16.39
C ALA A 384 -9.03 -14.91 -15.34
N ALA A 385 -8.18 -14.67 -14.34
CA ALA A 385 -7.97 -15.57 -13.21
C ALA A 385 -7.69 -14.75 -11.94
N ALA A 386 -8.16 -15.20 -10.78
CA ALA A 386 -7.81 -14.62 -9.50
C ALA A 386 -7.85 -15.67 -8.37
N TYR A 387 -6.83 -15.67 -7.52
CA TYR A 387 -6.76 -16.44 -6.30
C TYR A 387 -7.37 -15.66 -5.13
N THR A 388 -7.92 -16.37 -4.14
CA THR A 388 -8.32 -15.77 -2.86
C THR A 388 -7.17 -15.76 -1.86
N ASN A 389 -7.31 -14.96 -0.79
CA ASN A 389 -6.34 -14.86 0.31
C ASN A 389 -4.95 -14.41 -0.17
N ASN A 390 -4.90 -13.33 -0.96
CA ASN A 390 -3.69 -12.77 -1.59
C ASN A 390 -2.71 -12.14 -0.58
N MET A 391 -2.41 -12.85 0.50
CA MET A 391 -1.50 -12.46 1.57
C MET A 391 -0.36 -13.46 1.70
N ALA A 392 0.84 -12.97 2.02
CA ALA A 392 1.97 -13.84 2.28
C ALA A 392 1.69 -14.80 3.45
N GLY A 393 2.05 -16.07 3.29
CA GLY A 393 1.82 -17.09 4.31
C GLY A 393 0.39 -17.63 4.36
N ALA A 394 -0.44 -17.33 3.35
CA ALA A 394 -1.75 -17.96 3.21
C ALA A 394 -1.63 -19.49 3.23
N THR A 395 -2.47 -20.14 4.04
CA THR A 395 -2.49 -21.61 4.19
C THR A 395 -3.52 -22.28 3.28
N SER A 396 -4.39 -21.49 2.67
CA SER A 396 -5.41 -21.94 1.71
C SER A 396 -5.68 -20.86 0.68
N THR A 397 -6.10 -21.26 -0.51
CA THR A 397 -6.53 -20.36 -1.58
C THR A 397 -7.50 -21.09 -2.50
N THR A 398 -8.36 -20.33 -3.18
CA THR A 398 -9.27 -20.82 -4.22
C THR A 398 -8.99 -20.06 -5.51
N LEU A 399 -8.83 -20.78 -6.63
CA LEU A 399 -8.69 -20.17 -7.95
C LEU A 399 -10.06 -20.02 -8.60
N PHE A 400 -10.38 -18.79 -8.96
CA PHE A 400 -11.51 -18.44 -9.81
C PHE A 400 -11.02 -18.01 -11.19
N VAL A 401 -11.78 -18.35 -12.22
CA VAL A 401 -11.53 -17.95 -13.60
C VAL A 401 -12.83 -17.52 -14.27
N ILE A 402 -12.72 -16.66 -15.27
CA ILE A 402 -13.88 -16.14 -16.02
C ILE A 402 -13.79 -16.60 -17.47
N ASP A 403 -14.87 -17.24 -17.92
CA ASP A 403 -15.09 -17.59 -19.32
C ASP A 403 -15.94 -16.50 -19.97
N HIS A 404 -15.33 -15.76 -20.90
CA HIS A 404 -15.98 -14.63 -21.58
C HIS A 404 -16.86 -15.06 -22.76
N ASN A 405 -16.92 -16.34 -23.09
CA ASN A 405 -17.84 -16.86 -24.12
C ASN A 405 -19.18 -17.25 -23.52
N THR A 406 -19.15 -17.78 -22.30
CA THR A 406 -20.33 -18.25 -21.59
C THR A 406 -20.82 -17.27 -20.51
N ASP A 407 -20.09 -16.18 -20.29
CA ASP A 407 -20.37 -15.16 -19.28
C ASP A 407 -20.55 -15.76 -17.88
N LYS A 408 -19.58 -16.60 -17.48
CA LYS A 408 -19.65 -17.37 -16.24
C LYS A 408 -18.35 -17.30 -15.44
N LEU A 409 -18.54 -17.30 -14.13
CA LEU A 409 -17.49 -17.54 -13.15
C LEU A 409 -17.36 -19.05 -12.92
N TYR A 410 -16.12 -19.54 -12.92
CA TYR A 410 -15.78 -20.91 -12.60
C TYR A 410 -14.75 -20.95 -11.49
N GLN A 411 -14.83 -21.97 -10.64
CA GLN A 411 -13.72 -22.39 -9.81
C GLN A 411 -12.87 -23.39 -10.59
N GLN A 412 -11.56 -23.16 -10.69
CA GLN A 412 -10.65 -24.14 -11.28
C GLN A 412 -10.17 -25.11 -10.18
N ASN A 413 -10.76 -26.30 -10.11
CA ASN A 413 -10.53 -27.24 -9.02
C ASN A 413 -10.55 -28.72 -9.46
N PRO A 414 -9.43 -29.45 -9.37
CA PRO A 414 -8.10 -28.97 -8.99
C PRO A 414 -7.45 -28.07 -10.06
N PRO A 415 -6.71 -27.00 -9.69
CA PRO A 415 -6.05 -26.11 -10.65
C PRO A 415 -5.17 -26.83 -11.68
N ASN A 416 -4.32 -27.76 -11.22
CA ASN A 416 -3.36 -28.44 -12.09
C ASN A 416 -4.02 -29.45 -13.04
N ASN A 417 -5.27 -29.85 -12.76
CA ASN A 417 -6.05 -30.73 -13.63
C ASN A 417 -6.85 -29.94 -14.67
N GLY A 418 -6.85 -28.60 -14.61
CA GLY A 418 -7.61 -27.75 -15.52
C GLY A 418 -9.14 -27.84 -15.36
N VAL A 419 -9.63 -28.56 -14.35
CA VAL A 419 -11.06 -28.83 -14.19
C VAL A 419 -11.79 -27.55 -13.76
N LEU A 420 -12.79 -27.16 -14.53
CA LEU A 420 -13.66 -26.02 -14.25
C LEU A 420 -14.98 -26.49 -13.65
N VAL A 421 -15.28 -25.99 -12.47
CA VAL A 421 -16.55 -26.20 -11.76
C VAL A 421 -17.32 -24.89 -11.81
N GLU A 422 -18.50 -24.90 -12.43
CA GLU A 422 -19.32 -23.70 -12.58
C GLU A 422 -19.72 -23.14 -11.21
N THR A 423 -19.48 -21.84 -11.02
CA THR A 423 -19.98 -21.08 -9.86
C THR A 423 -21.30 -20.41 -10.19
N GLY A 424 -21.40 -19.79 -11.37
CA GLY A 424 -22.64 -19.24 -11.89
C GLY A 424 -22.42 -18.14 -12.93
N SER A 425 -23.53 -17.61 -13.46
CA SER A 425 -23.51 -16.58 -14.50
C SER A 425 -23.16 -15.20 -13.93
N LEU A 426 -22.40 -14.42 -14.70
CA LEU A 426 -22.12 -13.01 -14.43
C LEU A 426 -23.38 -12.14 -14.55
N GLY A 427 -24.35 -12.54 -15.38
CA GLY A 427 -25.55 -11.73 -15.69
C GLY A 427 -25.28 -10.53 -16.61
N ILE A 428 -24.07 -10.43 -17.16
CA ILE A 428 -23.63 -9.41 -18.13
C ILE A 428 -22.86 -10.11 -19.25
N ASN A 429 -22.91 -9.56 -20.47
CA ASN A 429 -22.17 -10.09 -21.62
C ASN A 429 -20.86 -9.33 -21.81
N ILE A 430 -19.74 -9.95 -21.44
CA ILE A 430 -18.43 -9.31 -21.43
C ILE A 430 -17.62 -9.62 -22.69
N THR A 431 -16.77 -8.69 -23.11
CA THR A 431 -15.75 -8.98 -24.12
C THR A 431 -14.55 -9.74 -23.53
N SER A 432 -13.68 -10.24 -24.40
CA SER A 432 -12.42 -10.89 -23.99
C SER A 432 -11.41 -9.92 -23.33
N SER A 433 -11.53 -8.60 -23.58
CA SER A 433 -10.75 -7.57 -22.87
C SER A 433 -11.32 -7.34 -21.48
N ASN A 434 -10.68 -7.95 -20.49
CA ASN A 434 -11.07 -7.89 -19.10
C ASN A 434 -9.86 -8.05 -18.16
N GLY A 435 -10.11 -7.93 -16.86
CA GLY A 435 -9.16 -8.24 -15.79
C GLY A 435 -9.91 -8.52 -14.50
N PHE A 436 -9.47 -9.51 -13.74
CA PHE A 436 -10.17 -10.00 -12.55
C PHE A 436 -9.15 -10.15 -11.43
N ASP A 437 -9.45 -9.62 -10.26
CA ASP A 437 -8.60 -9.77 -9.08
C ASP A 437 -9.45 -9.73 -7.79
N ILE A 438 -8.93 -10.31 -6.73
CA ILE A 438 -9.55 -10.38 -5.40
C ILE A 438 -8.63 -9.69 -4.40
N GLY A 439 -9.15 -8.63 -3.76
CA GLY A 439 -8.41 -7.88 -2.75
C GLY A 439 -7.97 -8.75 -1.58
N SER A 440 -6.74 -8.60 -1.12
CA SER A 440 -6.15 -9.41 -0.05
C SER A 440 -6.82 -9.20 1.31
N MET A 441 -7.16 -7.96 1.69
CA MET A 441 -7.70 -7.65 3.01
C MET A 441 -9.23 -7.57 2.99
N SER A 442 -9.83 -7.00 1.94
CA SER A 442 -11.29 -6.95 1.82
C SER A 442 -11.91 -8.25 1.31
N GLN A 443 -11.12 -9.11 0.64
CA GLN A 443 -11.61 -10.31 -0.03
C GLN A 443 -12.71 -10.01 -1.06
N LYS A 444 -12.80 -8.76 -1.52
CA LYS A 444 -13.74 -8.34 -2.56
C LYS A 444 -13.18 -8.73 -3.91
N ALA A 445 -13.97 -9.46 -4.68
CA ALA A 445 -13.65 -9.81 -6.06
C ALA A 445 -14.11 -8.69 -6.99
N TYR A 446 -13.19 -8.20 -7.81
CA TYR A 446 -13.41 -7.13 -8.76
C TYR A 446 -13.15 -7.62 -10.17
N LEU A 447 -14.04 -7.26 -11.10
CA LEU A 447 -13.89 -7.49 -12.53
C LEU A 447 -13.91 -6.15 -13.24
N MET A 448 -12.85 -5.85 -13.99
CA MET A 448 -12.92 -4.83 -15.03
C MET A 448 -13.29 -5.51 -16.34
N ALA A 449 -14.39 -5.09 -16.96
CA ALA A 449 -14.85 -5.68 -18.21
C ALA A 449 -15.53 -4.64 -19.10
N THR A 450 -15.48 -4.89 -20.41
CA THR A 450 -16.24 -4.13 -21.40
C THR A 450 -17.53 -4.85 -21.74
N VAL A 451 -18.66 -4.14 -21.65
CA VAL A 451 -19.99 -4.60 -22.07
C VAL A 451 -20.49 -3.65 -23.15
N GLY A 452 -20.64 -4.16 -24.38
CA GLY A 452 -20.87 -3.32 -25.55
C GLY A 452 -19.67 -2.38 -25.78
N THR A 453 -19.88 -1.07 -25.62
CA THR A 453 -18.82 -0.05 -25.77
C THR A 453 -18.34 0.55 -24.45
N ALA A 454 -18.92 0.14 -23.31
CA ALA A 454 -18.62 0.72 -22.01
C ALA A 454 -17.74 -0.23 -21.20
N THR A 455 -16.58 0.26 -20.75
CA THR A 455 -15.76 -0.41 -19.75
C THR A 455 -16.18 0.02 -18.36
N LYS A 456 -16.35 -0.94 -17.46
CA LYS A 456 -16.75 -0.69 -16.08
C LYS A 456 -15.98 -1.56 -15.10
N LEU A 457 -15.94 -1.12 -13.85
CA LEU A 457 -15.58 -1.94 -12.71
C LEU A 457 -16.85 -2.58 -12.14
N TYR A 458 -16.78 -3.88 -11.87
CA TYR A 458 -17.83 -4.68 -11.27
C TYR A 458 -17.31 -5.34 -9.99
N SER A 459 -18.17 -5.52 -9.00
CA SER A 459 -17.95 -6.48 -7.92
C SER A 459 -18.55 -7.82 -8.30
N ILE A 460 -17.83 -8.92 -8.07
CA ILE A 460 -18.29 -10.27 -8.37
C ILE A 460 -18.63 -11.00 -7.07
N ASN A 461 -19.80 -11.63 -7.01
CA ASN A 461 -20.13 -12.55 -5.94
C ASN A 461 -19.49 -13.92 -6.22
N THR A 462 -18.47 -14.29 -5.45
CA THR A 462 -17.72 -15.55 -5.63
C THR A 462 -18.50 -16.81 -5.22
N THR A 463 -19.70 -16.67 -4.68
CA THR A 463 -20.61 -17.80 -4.38
C THR A 463 -21.63 -18.03 -5.50
N THR A 464 -22.09 -16.96 -6.16
CA THR A 464 -23.15 -17.06 -7.19
C THR A 464 -22.70 -16.74 -8.61
N GLY A 465 -21.51 -16.16 -8.78
CA GLY A 465 -21.00 -15.63 -10.04
C GLY A 465 -21.53 -14.25 -10.42
N ALA A 466 -22.57 -13.74 -9.75
CA ALA A 466 -23.25 -12.53 -10.18
C ALA A 466 -22.34 -11.28 -10.16
N ALA A 467 -22.38 -10.49 -11.23
CA ALA A 467 -21.67 -9.21 -11.34
C ALA A 467 -22.59 -8.03 -10.99
N THR A 468 -22.09 -7.11 -10.17
CA THR A 468 -22.77 -5.85 -9.84
C THR A 468 -21.90 -4.68 -10.27
N SER A 469 -22.45 -3.77 -11.07
CA SER A 469 -21.73 -2.57 -11.53
C SER A 469 -21.35 -1.69 -10.35
N VAL A 470 -20.08 -1.28 -10.28
CA VAL A 470 -19.56 -0.33 -9.28
C VAL A 470 -19.44 1.05 -9.89
N SER A 471 -18.75 1.17 -11.03
CA SER A 471 -18.42 2.46 -11.64
C SER A 471 -18.01 2.31 -13.11
N ASP A 472 -18.17 3.38 -13.88
CA ASP A 472 -17.66 3.44 -15.25
C ASP A 472 -16.14 3.67 -15.24
N PHE A 473 -15.45 3.16 -16.27
CA PHE A 473 -14.01 3.33 -16.44
C PHE A 473 -13.69 3.81 -17.87
N PRO A 474 -12.79 4.80 -18.04
CA PRO A 474 -12.66 5.49 -19.33
C PRO A 474 -11.96 4.68 -20.42
N ASN A 475 -11.19 3.64 -20.07
CA ASN A 475 -10.32 2.91 -20.99
C ASN A 475 -10.63 1.41 -20.99
N ALA A 476 -10.59 0.75 -22.15
CA ALA A 476 -10.54 -0.71 -22.19
C ALA A 476 -9.23 -1.23 -21.57
N VAL A 477 -9.29 -2.39 -20.91
CA VAL A 477 -8.16 -2.95 -20.15
C VAL A 477 -7.80 -4.38 -20.59
N ARG A 478 -6.54 -4.77 -20.35
CA ARG A 478 -5.97 -6.11 -20.62
C ARG A 478 -5.40 -6.80 -19.38
N GLY A 479 -5.58 -6.20 -18.22
CA GLY A 479 -5.04 -6.68 -16.94
C GLY A 479 -5.49 -5.75 -15.83
N PHE A 480 -5.65 -6.30 -14.64
CA PHE A 480 -6.15 -5.58 -13.48
C PHE A 480 -5.62 -6.23 -12.21
N ALA A 481 -5.22 -5.41 -11.24
CA ALA A 481 -4.75 -5.87 -9.93
C ALA A 481 -5.10 -4.84 -8.84
N VAL A 482 -5.43 -5.29 -7.64
CA VAL A 482 -5.75 -4.47 -6.47
C VAL A 482 -4.54 -4.44 -5.54
N GLY A 483 -4.27 -3.29 -4.91
CA GLY A 483 -3.22 -3.18 -3.91
C GLY A 483 -3.44 -4.15 -2.74
N LEU A 484 -2.37 -4.80 -2.29
CA LEU A 484 -2.40 -5.86 -1.26
C LEU A 484 -2.90 -5.42 0.12
N GLY A 485 -3.00 -4.12 0.39
CA GLY A 485 -3.55 -3.58 1.63
C GLY A 485 -5.08 -3.52 1.68
N PHE A 486 -5.76 -3.86 0.58
CA PHE A 486 -7.20 -3.63 0.40
C PHE A 486 -7.99 -4.89 0.09
#